data_AF-A0A7S3C4J3-F1
#
_entry.id   AF-A0A7S3C4J3-F1
#
_cell.length_a   1.000
_cell.length_b   1.000
_cell.length_c   1.000
_cell.angle_alpha   90.00
_cell.angle_beta   90.00
_cell.angle_gamma   90.00
#
_symmetry.space_group_name_H-M   'P 1'
#
loop_
_entity.id
_entity.type
_entity.pdbx_description
1 polymer ?
#
loop_
_entity_poly.entity_id
_entity_poly.type
_entity_poly.pdbx_seq_one_letter_code
_entity_poly.pdbx_strand_id
1 'polypeptide(L)'
;LRDATILGTALRDDLSLWAMDLMPNRTAVTLYNPKEGNRSLSVSFATLGWRNDTRASVFDPMKRVEMGTFDGQLSYELRGRRTAENSYVAKLTPLSAGPA
;
A
#
# COMPACT_ATOMS: atom_id res chain seq x y z
N LEU A 1 17.19 3.38 -3.20
CA LEU A 1 16.12 3.10 -2.21
C LEU A 1 16.33 4.13 -1.10
N ARG A 2 15.29 4.90 -0.73
CA ARG A 2 15.39 5.99 0.28
C ARG A 2 15.43 5.42 1.70
N ASP A 3 15.90 6.23 2.65
CA ASP A 3 15.84 5.96 4.09
C ASP A 3 14.38 5.89 4.58
N ALA A 4 14.13 4.99 5.53
CA ALA A 4 12.81 4.63 6.02
C ALA A 4 11.98 5.86 6.41
N THR A 5 10.91 6.13 5.67
CA THR A 5 10.01 7.25 5.92
C THR A 5 8.67 6.71 6.40
N ILE A 6 8.23 7.09 7.60
CA ILE A 6 6.84 6.88 8.00
C ILE A 6 6.00 7.90 7.23
N LEU A 7 5.22 7.44 6.26
CA LEU A 7 4.24 8.28 5.58
C LEU A 7 2.89 8.04 6.25
N GLY A 8 2.53 8.91 7.20
CA GLY A 8 1.16 9.02 7.70
C GLY A 8 0.44 10.10 6.89
N THR A 9 -0.42 9.71 5.96
CA THR A 9 -1.16 10.65 5.12
C THR A 9 -2.65 10.34 5.19
N ALA A 10 -3.44 11.37 5.52
CA ALA A 10 -4.88 11.32 5.30
C ALA A 10 -5.13 11.24 3.78
N LEU A 11 -5.80 10.17 3.34
CA LEU A 11 -6.33 10.07 2.00
C LEU A 11 -7.67 10.80 1.94
N ARG A 12 -8.26 10.91 0.74
CA ARG A 12 -9.59 11.50 0.56
C ARG A 12 -10.64 10.76 1.42
N ASP A 13 -11.69 11.49 1.80
CA ASP A 13 -12.91 10.98 2.45
C ASP A 13 -12.70 10.26 3.79
N ASP A 14 -11.84 10.82 4.66
CA ASP A 14 -11.50 10.32 6.01
C ASP A 14 -10.78 8.96 6.03
N LEU A 15 -10.37 8.44 4.87
CA LEU A 15 -9.50 7.26 4.81
C LEU A 15 -8.09 7.65 5.26
N SER A 16 -7.45 6.80 6.05
CA SER A 16 -6.09 7.03 6.51
C SER A 16 -5.16 5.95 6.00
N LEU A 17 -3.96 6.38 5.62
CA LEU A 17 -2.88 5.50 5.18
C LEU A 17 -1.65 5.73 6.05
N TRP A 18 -1.05 4.63 6.47
CA TRP A 18 0.28 4.62 7.06
C TRP A 18 1.17 3.67 6.28
N ALA A 19 2.42 4.07 6.05
CA ALA A 19 3.43 3.21 5.48
C ALA A 19 4.70 3.25 6.33
N MET A 20 5.35 2.10 6.48
CA MET A 20 6.61 1.94 7.21
C MET A 20 7.52 0.98 6.44
N ASP A 21 8.73 1.43 6.12
CA ASP A 21 9.74 0.55 5.53
C ASP A 21 10.25 -0.44 6.59
N LEU A 22 10.16 -1.73 6.28
CA LEU A 22 10.62 -2.82 7.14
C LEU A 22 12.08 -3.19 6.85
N MET A 23 12.43 -3.20 5.57
CA MET A 23 13.76 -3.54 5.03
C MET A 23 13.92 -2.79 3.70
N PRO A 24 15.15 -2.71 3.13
CA PRO A 24 15.29 -2.28 1.74
C PRO A 24 14.34 -3.08 0.86
N ASN A 25 13.49 -2.41 0.07
CA ASN A 25 12.47 -3.00 -0.82
C ASN A 25 11.24 -3.65 -0.16
N ARG A 26 11.05 -3.55 1.16
CA ARG A 26 9.83 -4.02 1.83
C ARG A 26 9.19 -2.91 2.65
N THR A 27 7.91 -2.67 2.41
CA THR A 27 7.14 -1.66 3.12
C THR A 27 5.85 -2.27 3.63
N ALA A 28 5.57 -2.10 4.92
CA ALA A 28 4.25 -2.34 5.49
C ALA A 28 3.35 -1.14 5.18
N VAL A 29 2.13 -1.40 4.74
CA VAL A 29 1.11 -0.39 4.45
C VAL A 29 -0.16 -0.75 5.21
N THR A 30 -0.68 0.18 6.01
CA THR A 30 -1.94 0.04 6.72
C THR A 30 -2.95 1.04 6.20
N LEU A 31 -4.15 0.55 5.90
CA LEU A 31 -5.29 1.31 5.41
C LEU A 31 -6.42 1.23 6.43
N TYR A 32 -6.97 2.39 6.80
CA TYR A 32 -8.06 2.50 7.75
C TYR A 32 -9.25 3.23 7.14
N ASN A 33 -10.44 2.63 7.30
CA ASN A 33 -11.72 3.20 6.93
C ASN A 33 -12.56 3.43 8.20
N PRO A 34 -12.71 4.68 8.69
CA PRO A 34 -13.50 4.97 9.87
C PRO A 34 -15.02 4.93 9.64
N LYS A 35 -15.48 4.83 8.39
CA LYS A 35 -16.90 4.88 8.05
C LYS A 35 -17.55 3.51 8.10
N GLU A 36 -18.83 3.48 8.43
CA GLU A 36 -19.67 2.29 8.26
C GLU A 36 -19.93 2.08 6.76
N GLY A 37 -19.66 0.87 6.27
CA GLY A 37 -19.82 0.50 4.86
C GLY A 37 -18.51 0.36 4.08
N ASN A 38 -18.51 -0.56 3.13
CA ASN A 38 -17.34 -0.87 2.31
C ASN A 38 -16.98 0.32 1.40
N ARG A 39 -15.69 0.55 1.22
CA ARG A 39 -15.15 1.57 0.32
C ARG A 39 -14.07 0.96 -0.56
N SER A 40 -14.15 1.22 -1.86
CA SER A 40 -13.02 0.95 -2.75
C SER A 40 -11.98 2.04 -2.56
N LEU A 41 -10.74 1.66 -2.29
CA LEU A 41 -9.61 2.55 -2.21
C LEU A 41 -8.60 2.20 -3.30
N SER A 42 -8.14 3.22 -4.02
CA SER A 42 -6.96 3.12 -4.87
C SER A 42 -5.85 4.01 -4.32
N VAL A 43 -4.68 3.43 -4.09
CA VAL A 43 -3.48 4.11 -3.59
C VAL A 43 -2.42 4.06 -4.68
N SER A 44 -2.03 5.24 -5.18
CA SER A 44 -0.87 5.35 -6.05
C SER A 44 0.41 5.08 -5.26
N PHE A 45 1.36 4.39 -5.89
CA PHE A 45 2.70 4.19 -5.35
C PHE A 45 3.46 5.51 -5.16
N ALA A 46 3.14 6.56 -5.93
CA ALA A 46 3.68 7.89 -5.70
C ALA A 46 3.25 8.46 -4.34
N THR A 47 2.05 8.14 -3.85
CA THR A 47 1.60 8.54 -2.50
C THR A 47 2.46 7.90 -1.41
N LEU A 48 3.08 6.74 -1.71
CA LEU A 48 4.01 6.03 -0.85
C LEU A 48 5.47 6.45 -1.08
N GLY A 49 5.71 7.49 -1.90
CA GLY A 49 7.05 7.96 -2.26
C GLY A 49 7.80 7.03 -3.22
N TRP A 50 7.13 6.03 -3.78
CA TRP A 50 7.71 5.12 -4.78
C TRP A 50 7.52 5.70 -6.19
N ARG A 51 8.31 5.20 -7.15
CA ARG A 51 8.14 5.60 -8.55
C ARG A 51 6.89 4.94 -9.14
N ASN A 52 6.22 5.60 -10.07
CA ASN A 52 5.04 5.06 -10.75
C ASN A 52 5.33 3.83 -11.63
N ASP A 53 6.59 3.59 -12.00
CA ASP A 53 7.06 2.38 -12.67
C ASP A 53 7.55 1.29 -11.69
N THR A 54 7.25 1.44 -10.40
CA THR A 54 7.54 0.39 -9.41
C THR A 54 6.48 -0.70 -9.52
N ARG A 55 6.93 -1.95 -9.53
CA ARG A 55 6.08 -3.14 -9.39
C ARG A 55 6.15 -3.65 -7.97
N ALA A 56 5.02 -3.98 -7.34
CA ALA A 56 5.00 -4.53 -5.99
C ALA A 56 4.20 -5.82 -5.90
N SER A 57 4.78 -6.85 -5.30
CA SER A 57 4.02 -8.03 -4.85
C SER A 57 3.46 -7.73 -3.47
N VAL A 58 2.15 -7.94 -3.28
CA VAL A 58 1.44 -7.54 -2.06
C VAL A 58 0.92 -8.77 -1.34
N PHE A 59 1.27 -8.86 -0.05
CA PHE A 59 0.84 -9.92 0.85
C PHE A 59 -0.09 -9.35 1.93
N ASP A 60 -1.23 -10.02 2.18
CA ASP A 60 -2.13 -9.73 3.29
C ASP A 60 -1.74 -10.60 4.50
N PRO A 61 -1.05 -10.06 5.53
CA PRO A 61 -0.65 -10.80 6.72
C PRO A 61 -1.82 -11.32 7.57
N MET A 62 -2.98 -10.68 7.51
CA MET A 62 -4.15 -11.09 8.31
C MET A 62 -4.81 -12.33 7.71
N LYS A 63 -4.88 -12.39 6.37
CA LYS A 63 -5.41 -13.55 5.64
C LYS A 63 -4.35 -14.56 5.25
N ARG A 64 -3.07 -14.21 5.42
CA ARG A 64 -1.89 -15.01 5.05
C ARG A 64 -1.92 -15.41 3.57
N VAL A 65 -2.28 -14.48 2.71
CA VAL A 65 -2.44 -14.72 1.27
C VAL A 65 -1.71 -13.68 0.43
N GLU A 66 -1.09 -14.13 -0.66
CA GLU A 66 -0.57 -13.25 -1.71
C GLU A 66 -1.75 -12.68 -2.49
N MET A 67 -1.85 -11.35 -2.51
CA MET A 67 -2.91 -10.64 -3.23
C MET A 67 -2.61 -10.48 -4.72
N GLY A 68 -1.35 -10.69 -5.11
CA GLY A 68 -0.88 -10.55 -6.47
C GLY A 68 0.19 -9.48 -6.63
N THR A 69 0.43 -9.10 -7.87
CA THR A 69 1.43 -8.10 -8.25
C THR A 69 0.75 -6.90 -8.88
N PHE A 70 1.18 -5.71 -8.48
CA PHE A 70 0.55 -4.44 -8.81
C PHE A 70 1.59 -3.48 -9.40
N ASP A 71 1.18 -2.70 -10.40
CA ASP A 71 2.02 -1.74 -11.12
C ASP A 71 1.52 -0.32 -10.85
N GLY A 72 2.35 0.51 -10.21
CA GLY A 72 2.09 1.94 -9.98
C GLY A 72 0.94 2.31 -9.03
N GLN A 73 0.03 1.39 -8.71
CA GLN A 73 -1.08 1.59 -7.78
C GLN A 73 -1.60 0.27 -7.19
N LEU A 74 -2.19 0.34 -6.00
CA LEU A 74 -2.93 -0.74 -5.34
C LEU A 74 -4.41 -0.35 -5.20
N SER A 75 -5.32 -1.15 -5.76
CA SER A 75 -6.77 -0.97 -5.61
C SER A 75 -7.38 -2.09 -4.77
N TYR A 76 -8.15 -1.75 -3.73
CA TYR A 76 -8.74 -2.72 -2.81
C TYR A 76 -10.07 -2.26 -2.18
N GLU A 77 -10.95 -3.20 -1.88
CA GLU A 77 -12.20 -2.94 -1.15
C GLU A 77 -11.99 -3.07 0.37
N LEU A 78 -11.94 -1.92 1.07
CA LEU A 78 -11.85 -1.85 2.51
C LEU A 78 -13.25 -1.99 3.12
N ARG A 79 -13.49 -3.09 3.82
CA ARG A 79 -14.74 -3.28 4.55
C ARG A 79 -14.86 -2.25 5.66
N GLY A 80 -15.96 -1.49 5.68
CA GLY A 80 -16.24 -0.55 6.76
C GLY A 80 -16.83 -1.29 7.95
N ARG A 81 -16.05 -1.42 9.01
CA ARG A 81 -16.53 -1.64 10.38
C ARG A 81 -15.86 -0.58 11.23
N ARG A 82 -16.48 -0.18 12.33
CA ARG A 82 -16.04 0.93 13.21
C ARG A 82 -14.55 0.88 13.64
N THR A 83 -13.87 -0.25 13.45
CA THR A 83 -12.45 -0.51 13.74
C THR A 83 -11.73 -1.30 12.62
N ALA A 84 -12.16 -1.24 11.37
CA ALA A 84 -11.57 -2.05 10.31
C ALA A 84 -10.23 -1.47 9.84
N GLU A 85 -9.15 -2.11 10.29
CA GLU A 85 -7.80 -1.91 9.77
C GLU A 85 -7.47 -3.04 8.79
N ASN A 86 -6.92 -2.69 7.64
CA ASN A 86 -6.30 -3.67 6.75
C ASN A 86 -4.84 -3.33 6.58
N SER A 87 -3.98 -4.27 6.93
CA SER A 87 -2.52 -4.13 6.82
C SER A 87 -2.00 -5.05 5.72
N TYR A 88 -0.99 -4.58 4.99
CA TYR A 88 -0.39 -5.24 3.85
C TYR A 88 1.13 -5.11 3.91
N VAL A 89 1.83 -6.05 3.30
CA VAL A 89 3.28 -5.93 3.07
C VAL A 89 3.54 -5.94 1.58
N ALA A 90 4.16 -4.89 1.08
CA ALA A 90 4.56 -4.73 -0.31
C ALA A 90 6.06 -5.03 -0.47
N LYS A 91 6.40 -5.95 -1.38
CA LYS A 91 7.77 -6.19 -1.83
C LYS A 91 7.99 -5.50 -3.17
N LEU A 92 8.85 -4.50 -3.18
CA LEU A 92 9.13 -3.65 -4.33
C LEU A 92 10.14 -4.29 -5.27
N THR A 93 9.77 -4.37 -6.53
CA THR A 93 10.66 -4.73 -7.64
C THR A 93 10.72 -3.53 -8.56
N PRO A 94 11.86 -2.83 -8.69
CA PRO A 94 12.04 -1.85 -9.74
C PRO A 94 11.79 -2.56 -11.08
N LEU A 95 10.97 -1.98 -11.96
CA LEU A 95 11.06 -2.37 -13.36
C LEU A 95 12.49 -2.02 -13.78
N SER A 96 13.31 -3.02 -14.08
CA SER A 96 14.65 -2.83 -14.61
C SER A 96 14.54 -1.82 -15.74
N ALA A 97 15.34 -0.74 -15.65
CA ALA A 97 15.51 0.16 -16.78
C ALA A 97 15.82 -0.74 -17.99
N GLY A 98 14.96 -0.70 -19.00
CA GLY A 98 15.33 -1.22 -20.31
C GLY A 98 16.68 -0.59 -20.70
N PRO A 99 17.51 -1.29 -21.49
CA PRO A 99 18.82 -0.76 -21.86
C PRO A 99 18.66 0.66 -22.41
N ALA A 100 19.52 1.56 -21.91
CA ALA A 100 19.59 2.96 -22.30
C ALA A 100 19.91 3.14 -23.79
#